data_AF-A0A0Q7SSU8-F1
#
_entry.id   AF-A0A0Q7SSU8-F1
#
_cell.length_a   1.000
_cell.length_b   1.000
_cell.length_c   1.000
_cell.angle_alpha   90.00
_cell.angle_beta   90.00
_cell.angle_gamma   90.00
#
_symmetry.space_group_name_H-M   'P 1'
#
loop_
_entity.id
_entity.type
_entity.pdbx_description
1 polymer ?
#
loop_
_entity_poly.entity_id
_entity_poly.type
_entity_poly.pdbx_seq_one_letter_code
_entity_poly.pdbx_strand_id
1 'polypeptide(L)'
;MLALRIQQGLWGRALPGDVMDEAGRPTGPLWGRGRVTTTEQAQALENGVAGRHAALCDGMEHAGLDQERRALVVTPVDMSWEWPQAHQLVLTFSLPAGTYATSVLNEILRTTEPDRHTEHESAAVE
;
A
#
# COMPACT_ATOMS: atom_id res chain seq x y z
N MET A 1 1.18 -1.98 8.39
CA MET A 1 0.10 -3.01 8.38
C MET A 1 0.32 -4.06 7.31
N LEU A 2 0.19 -3.73 6.03
CA LEU A 2 0.33 -4.69 4.91
C LEU A 2 1.65 -5.50 4.98
N ALA A 3 2.78 -4.82 5.19
CA ALA A 3 4.09 -5.48 5.31
C ALA A 3 4.14 -6.56 6.41
N LEU A 4 3.50 -6.31 7.57
CA LEU A 4 3.45 -7.29 8.66
C LEU A 4 2.63 -8.53 8.25
N ARG A 5 1.50 -8.33 7.56
CA ARG A 5 0.70 -9.45 7.05
C ARG A 5 1.48 -10.28 6.02
N ILE A 6 2.24 -9.63 5.14
CA ILE A 6 3.11 -10.33 4.17
C ILE A 6 4.16 -11.16 4.92
N GLN A 7 4.85 -10.58 5.91
CA GLN A 7 5.85 -11.28 6.73
C GLN A 7 5.27 -12.49 7.48
N GLN A 8 3.98 -12.46 7.84
CA GLN A 8 3.28 -13.55 8.51
C GLN A 8 2.64 -14.55 7.54
N GLY A 9 2.84 -14.42 6.21
CA GLY A 9 2.23 -15.29 5.20
C GLY A 9 0.71 -15.11 5.06
N LEU A 10 0.20 -13.95 5.47
CA LEU A 10 -1.22 -13.59 5.45
C LEU A 10 -1.60 -12.71 4.26
N TRP A 11 -0.75 -12.63 3.23
CA TRP A 11 -1.04 -11.88 2.01
C TRP A 11 -2.29 -12.43 1.32
N GLY A 12 -3.26 -11.56 1.02
CA GLY A 12 -4.53 -11.92 0.41
C GLY A 12 -5.47 -12.78 1.27
N ARG A 13 -5.10 -13.12 2.50
CA ARG A 13 -5.91 -13.94 3.41
C ARG A 13 -6.75 -13.06 4.33
N ALA A 14 -8.01 -13.46 4.49
CA ALA A 14 -8.89 -12.89 5.50
C ALA A 14 -8.50 -13.44 6.89
N LEU A 15 -8.52 -12.55 7.88
CA LEU A 15 -8.42 -12.88 9.29
C LEU A 15 -9.79 -12.73 9.96
N PRO A 16 -10.05 -13.46 11.06
CA PRO A 16 -11.19 -13.17 11.92
C PRO A 16 -11.18 -11.70 12.37
N GLY A 17 -12.31 -11.02 12.18
CA GLY A 17 -12.51 -9.61 12.47
C GLY A 17 -12.01 -8.62 11.40
N ASP A 18 -11.64 -9.10 10.21
CA ASP A 18 -11.33 -8.22 9.08
C ASP A 18 -12.55 -7.43 8.62
N VAL A 19 -12.33 -6.14 8.34
CA VAL A 19 -13.27 -5.32 7.57
C VAL A 19 -12.97 -5.53 6.09
N MET A 20 -14.00 -5.89 5.34
CA MET A 20 -13.91 -6.14 3.90
C MET A 20 -14.33 -4.92 3.09
N ASP A 21 -13.76 -4.75 1.90
CA ASP A 21 -14.30 -3.81 0.91
C ASP A 21 -15.50 -4.41 0.14
N GLU A 22 -16.07 -3.64 -0.78
CA GLU A 22 -17.22 -4.06 -1.60
C GLU A 22 -16.94 -5.31 -2.45
N ALA A 23 -15.67 -5.58 -2.77
CA ALA A 23 -15.23 -6.75 -3.52
C ALA A 23 -14.87 -7.95 -2.60
N GLY A 24 -15.12 -7.84 -1.29
CA GLY A 24 -14.86 -8.91 -0.32
C GLY A 24 -13.39 -9.06 0.06
N ARG A 25 -12.55 -8.05 -0.17
CA ARG A 25 -11.11 -8.10 0.13
C ARG A 25 -10.81 -7.50 1.50
N PRO A 26 -9.88 -8.07 2.27
CA PRO A 26 -9.48 -7.49 3.55
C PRO A 26 -8.86 -6.11 3.34
N THR A 27 -9.26 -5.17 4.19
CA THR A 27 -8.76 -3.80 4.16
C THR A 27 -7.76 -3.54 5.30
N GLY A 28 -7.00 -2.46 5.21
CA GLY A 28 -6.14 -1.93 6.26
C GLY A 28 -6.51 -0.49 6.58
N PRO A 29 -6.15 0.00 7.78
CA PRO A 29 -6.51 1.34 8.21
C PRO A 29 -5.56 2.35 7.56
N LEU A 30 -6.14 3.41 7.00
CA LEU A 30 -5.46 4.69 6.88
C LEU A 30 -5.69 5.41 8.21
N TRP A 31 -4.61 5.63 8.96
CA TRP A 31 -4.73 6.02 10.37
C TRP A 31 -5.30 7.42 10.55
N GLY A 32 -6.06 7.61 11.61
CA GLY A 32 -6.76 8.84 11.96
C GLY A 32 -7.49 8.67 13.29
N ARG A 33 -8.29 9.65 13.68
CA ARG A 33 -9.03 9.67 14.95
C ARG A 33 -10.06 8.56 15.04
N GLY A 34 -10.25 8.05 16.26
CA GLY A 34 -11.27 7.06 16.59
C GLY A 34 -10.69 5.69 16.91
N ARG A 35 -11.57 4.71 17.15
CA ARG A 35 -11.16 3.32 17.36
C ARG A 35 -11.16 2.59 16.02
N VAL A 36 -10.21 1.68 15.84
CA VAL A 36 -10.21 0.80 14.67
C VAL A 36 -11.52 0.00 14.59
N THR A 37 -12.02 -0.20 13.38
CA THR A 37 -13.28 -0.90 13.11
C THR A 37 -13.12 -2.42 13.02
N THR A 38 -11.88 -2.91 12.93
CA THR A 38 -11.58 -4.34 12.99
C THR A 38 -11.80 -4.91 14.38
N THR A 39 -12.00 -6.23 14.45
CA THR A 39 -12.13 -6.98 15.71
C THR A 39 -11.14 -8.13 15.78
N GLU A 40 -11.11 -8.84 16.90
CA GLU A 40 -10.41 -10.12 17.06
C GLU A 40 -8.92 -10.08 16.63
N GLN A 41 -8.52 -10.97 15.71
CA GLN A 41 -7.13 -11.10 15.28
C GLN A 41 -6.70 -9.91 14.43
N ALA A 42 -7.59 -9.39 13.57
CA ALA A 42 -7.31 -8.22 12.77
C ALA A 42 -7.07 -6.98 13.64
N GLN A 43 -7.88 -6.78 14.69
CA GLN A 43 -7.71 -5.68 15.64
C GLN A 43 -6.40 -5.77 16.41
N ALA A 44 -6.04 -6.95 16.91
CA ALA A 44 -4.78 -7.15 17.61
C ALA A 44 -3.58 -6.79 16.71
N LEU A 45 -3.66 -7.13 15.42
CA LEU A 45 -2.62 -6.83 14.44
C LEU A 45 -2.56 -5.32 14.12
N GLU A 46 -3.71 -4.66 13.96
CA GLU A 46 -3.82 -3.21 13.76
C GLU A 46 -3.26 -2.41 14.94
N ASN A 47 -3.75 -2.70 16.15
CA ASN A 47 -3.29 -2.04 17.37
C ASN A 47 -1.81 -2.32 17.66
N GLY A 48 -1.34 -3.54 17.38
CA GLY A 48 0.07 -3.91 17.54
C GLY A 48 1.00 -3.13 16.60
N VAL A 49 0.56 -2.80 15.38
CA VAL A 49 1.32 -1.92 14.47
C VAL A 49 1.24 -0.47 14.94
N ALA A 50 0.07 0.01 15.33
CA ALA A 50 -0.11 1.37 15.83
C ALA A 50 0.78 1.65 17.06
N GLY A 51 0.84 0.71 18.01
CA GLY A 51 1.70 0.83 19.19
C GLY A 51 3.19 0.96 18.86
N ARG A 52 3.67 0.34 17.77
CA ARG A 52 5.06 0.50 17.31
C ARG A 52 5.34 1.85 16.64
N HIS A 53 4.30 2.56 16.23
CA HIS A 53 4.37 3.84 15.53
C HIS A 53 3.55 4.94 16.24
N ALA A 54 3.44 4.85 17.57
CA ALA A 54 2.53 5.68 18.37
C ALA A 54 2.70 7.18 18.09
N ALA A 55 3.93 7.70 18.00
CA ALA A 55 4.17 9.12 17.72
C ALA A 55 3.61 9.59 16.37
N LEU A 56 3.63 8.74 15.34
CA LEU A 56 3.04 9.05 14.04
C LEU A 56 1.51 9.00 14.10
N CYS A 57 0.97 7.97 14.76
CA CYS A 57 -0.46 7.82 14.99
C CYS A 57 -1.03 9.04 15.73
N ASP A 58 -0.40 9.44 16.84
CA ASP A 58 -0.78 10.62 17.62
C ASP A 58 -0.72 11.88 16.76
N GLY A 59 0.32 12.06 15.95
CA GLY A 59 0.45 13.22 15.05
C GLY A 59 -0.67 13.29 14.02
N MET A 60 -1.03 12.16 13.41
CA MET A 60 -2.14 12.08 12.44
C MET A 60 -3.49 12.38 13.08
N GLU A 61 -3.70 11.92 14.32
CA GLU A 61 -4.91 12.21 15.10
C GLU A 61 -5.01 13.69 15.49
N HIS A 62 -3.90 14.30 15.93
CA HIS A 62 -3.84 15.73 16.24
C HIS A 62 -4.01 16.62 15.01
N ALA A 63 -3.57 16.15 13.84
CA ALA A 63 -3.83 16.80 12.56
C ALA A 63 -5.30 16.71 12.13
N GLY A 64 -6.15 15.98 12.87
CA GLY A 64 -7.58 15.89 12.63
C GLY A 64 -7.96 14.93 11.51
N LEU A 65 -7.06 14.04 11.08
CA LEU A 65 -7.38 13.03 10.08
C LEU A 65 -8.43 12.06 10.62
N ASP A 66 -9.38 11.66 9.79
CA ASP A 66 -10.35 10.63 10.10
C ASP A 66 -9.86 9.27 9.60
N GLN A 67 -10.29 8.18 10.25
CA GLN A 67 -9.89 6.85 9.81
C GLN A 67 -10.60 6.46 8.51
N GLU A 68 -9.82 6.00 7.55
CA GLU A 68 -10.32 5.42 6.30
C GLU A 68 -9.82 3.98 6.14
N ARG A 69 -10.38 3.27 5.15
CA ARG A 69 -10.06 1.87 4.87
C ARG A 69 -9.57 1.74 3.44
N ARG A 70 -8.50 0.97 3.26
CA ARG A 70 -7.93 0.69 1.94
C ARG A 70 -7.72 -0.80 1.74
N ALA A 71 -8.12 -1.33 0.59
CA ALA A 71 -7.88 -2.73 0.25
C ALA A 71 -6.37 -3.07 0.36
N LEU A 72 -6.07 -4.20 1.01
CA LEU A 72 -4.70 -4.65 1.21
C LEU A 72 -4.09 -5.31 -0.03
N VAL A 73 -4.94 -5.79 -0.93
CA VAL A 73 -4.54 -6.44 -2.17
C VAL A 73 -5.36 -5.87 -3.32
N VAL A 74 -4.70 -5.71 -4.45
CA VAL A 74 -5.34 -5.40 -5.72
C VAL A 74 -5.01 -6.53 -6.70
N THR A 75 -6.00 -6.92 -7.50
CA THR A 75 -5.83 -7.87 -8.59
C THR A 75 -6.00 -7.07 -9.89
N PRO A 76 -4.96 -6.95 -10.74
CA PRO A 76 -5.12 -6.38 -12.06
C PRO A 76 -6.12 -7.21 -12.87
N VAL A 77 -6.99 -6.53 -13.62
CA VAL A 77 -7.97 -7.20 -14.51
C VAL A 77 -7.58 -6.97 -15.96
N ASP A 78 -8.04 -7.86 -16.84
CA ASP A 78 -7.77 -7.82 -18.28
C ASP A 78 -6.26 -7.75 -18.61
N MET A 79 -5.46 -8.48 -17.82
CA MET A 79 -4.01 -8.54 -17.98
C MET A 79 -3.66 -9.25 -19.30
N SER A 80 -2.96 -8.54 -20.18
CA SER A 80 -2.34 -9.11 -21.37
C SER A 80 -0.90 -8.60 -21.52
N TRP A 81 -0.08 -9.40 -22.20
CA TRP A 81 1.28 -9.03 -22.51
C TRP A 81 1.69 -9.51 -23.89
N GLU A 82 2.57 -8.74 -24.52
CA GLU A 82 3.20 -9.10 -25.77
C GLU A 82 4.66 -8.64 -25.79
N TRP A 83 5.45 -9.33 -26.60
CA TRP A 83 6.84 -9.00 -26.87
C TRP A 83 6.98 -8.63 -28.35
N PRO A 84 6.72 -7.36 -28.74
CA PRO A 84 6.86 -6.94 -30.13
C PRO A 84 8.28 -7.15 -30.65
N GLN A 85 9.27 -7.02 -29.76
CA GLN A 85 10.69 -7.29 -29.98
C GLN A 85 11.26 -7.99 -28.73
N ALA A 86 12.41 -8.65 -28.86
CA ALA A 86 13.04 -9.40 -27.77
C ALA A 86 13.37 -8.56 -26.51
N HIS A 87 13.46 -7.24 -26.63
CA HIS A 87 13.81 -6.30 -25.56
C HIS A 87 12.67 -5.32 -25.23
N GLN A 88 11.46 -5.57 -25.74
CA GLN A 88 10.30 -4.71 -25.52
C GLN A 88 9.14 -5.55 -24.98
N LEU A 89 8.70 -5.24 -23.75
CA LEU A 89 7.52 -5.83 -23.13
C LEU A 89 6.41 -4.79 -23.11
N VAL A 90 5.26 -5.10 -23.70
CA VAL A 90 4.03 -4.30 -23.58
C VAL A 90 3.10 -5.01 -22.62
N LEU A 91 2.65 -4.30 -21.59
CA LEU A 91 1.70 -4.77 -20.59
C LEU A 91 0.43 -3.95 -20.66
N THR A 92 -0.72 -4.62 -20.74
CA THR A 92 -2.04 -3.98 -20.66
C THR A 92 -2.77 -4.59 -19.48
N PHE A 93 -3.29 -3.76 -18.59
CA PHE A 93 -4.15 -4.17 -17.48
C PHE A 93 -4.92 -2.98 -16.93
N SER A 94 -6.04 -3.25 -16.28
CA SER A 94 -6.86 -2.25 -15.60
C SER A 94 -6.72 -2.35 -14.08
N LEU A 95 -6.78 -1.19 -13.43
CA LEU A 95 -6.62 -1.03 -12.00
C LEU A 95 -7.70 -0.10 -11.44
N PRO A 96 -8.25 -0.38 -10.23
CA PRO A 96 -9.16 0.56 -9.56
C PRO A 96 -8.48 1.90 -9.27
N ALA A 97 -9.29 2.96 -9.20
CA ALA A 97 -8.81 4.29 -8.80
C ALA A 97 -8.06 4.23 -7.46
N GLY A 98 -7.01 5.05 -7.35
CA GLY A 98 -6.17 5.10 -6.17
C GLY A 98 -5.14 3.98 -6.05
N THR A 99 -5.06 3.03 -6.98
CA THR A 99 -4.00 2.01 -7.03
C THR A 99 -2.92 2.38 -8.07
N TYR A 100 -1.71 1.87 -7.88
CA TYR A 100 -0.55 2.29 -8.66
C TYR A 100 -0.09 1.16 -9.59
N ALA A 101 0.07 1.45 -10.88
CA ALA A 101 0.64 0.51 -11.85
C ALA A 101 2.06 0.06 -11.44
N THR A 102 2.83 0.95 -10.81
CA THR A 102 4.17 0.63 -10.29
C THR A 102 4.14 -0.48 -9.25
N SER A 103 3.06 -0.63 -8.47
CA SER A 103 2.92 -1.75 -7.54
C SER A 103 2.79 -3.09 -8.27
N VAL A 104 2.14 -3.14 -9.43
CA VAL A 104 2.09 -4.35 -10.27
C VAL A 104 3.46 -4.61 -10.87
N LEU A 105 4.11 -3.59 -11.44
CA LEU A 105 5.43 -3.73 -12.06
C LEU A 105 6.48 -4.22 -11.06
N ASN A 106 6.42 -3.77 -9.81
CA ASN A 106 7.34 -4.19 -8.75
C ASN A 106 7.24 -5.69 -8.42
N GLU A 107 6.11 -6.34 -8.71
CA GLU A 107 5.94 -7.79 -8.50
C GLU A 107 6.47 -8.64 -9.66
N ILE A 108 6.59 -8.07 -10.86
CA ILE A 108 6.97 -8.81 -12.08
C ILE A 108 8.31 -8.40 -12.68
N LEU A 109 8.85 -7.24 -12.29
CA LEU A 109 10.12 -6.70 -12.76
C LEU A 109 11.06 -6.44 -11.59
N ARG A 110 12.36 -6.64 -11.83
CA ARG A 110 13.41 -6.10 -10.97
C ARG A 110 13.91 -4.82 -11.60
N THR A 111 13.66 -3.70 -10.94
CA THR A 111 14.08 -2.39 -11.40
C THR A 111 15.25 -1.87 -10.56
N THR A 112 16.08 -1.05 -11.19
CA THR A 112 17.12 -0.28 -10.50
C THR A 112 16.78 1.18 -10.71
N GLU A 113 16.69 1.95 -9.63
CA GLU A 113 16.52 3.39 -9.72
C GLU A 113 17.88 4.02 -10.06
N PRO A 114 18.00 4.81 -11.14
CA PRO A 114 19.23 5.55 -11.42
C PRO A 114 19.40 6.68 -10.39
N ASP A 115 20.63 7.16 -10.22
CA ASP A 115 20.91 8.28 -9.33
C ASP A 115 20.04 9.49 -9.70
N ARG A 116 19.34 10.04 -8.70
CA ARG A 116 18.56 11.27 -8.88
C ARG A 116 19.55 12.43 -8.99
N HIS A 117 19.62 13.05 -10.17
CA HIS A 117 20.29 14.34 -10.32
C HIS A 117 19.51 15.38 -9.50
N THR A 118 19.98 15.67 -8.30
CA THR A 118 19.62 16.91 -7.61
C THR A 118 20.46 18.00 -8.25
N GLU A 119 19.83 18.83 -9.09
CA GLU A 119 20.40 20.13 -9.41
C GLU A 119 20.52 20.87 -8.08
N HIS A 120 21.71 20.84 -7.48
CA HIS A 120 22.06 21.80 -6.44
C HIS A 120 22.03 23.16 -7.14
N GLU A 121 20.92 23.88 -6.94
CA GLU A 121 20.88 25.32 -7.14
C GLU A 121 22.03 25.88 -6.30
N SER A 122 23.16 26.16 -6.96
CA SER A 122 24.35 26.67 -6.30
C SER A 122 23.95 27.99 -5.70
N ALA A 123 24.03 28.06 -4.37
CA ALA A 123 23.90 29.31 -3.63
C ALA A 123 24.77 30.36 -4.33
N ALA A 124 24.11 31.34 -4.96
CA ALA A 124 24.79 32.51 -5.45
C ALA A 124 25.35 33.24 -4.23
N VAL A 125 26.66 33.11 -4.06
CA VAL A 125 27.47 33.98 -3.25
C VAL A 125 27.64 35.27 -4.04
N GLU A 126 27.00 36.35 -3.59
CA GLU A 126 27.61 37.68 -3.50
C GLU A 126 26.88 38.54 -2.45
#